data_AF-A0A2U3CK34-F1
#
_entry.id   AF-A0A2U3CK34-F1
#
_cell.length_a   1.000
_cell.length_b   1.000
_cell.length_c   1.000
_cell.angle_alpha   90.00
_cell.angle_beta   90.00
_cell.angle_gamma   90.00
#
_symmetry.space_group_name_H-M   'P 1'
#
loop_
_entity.id
_entity.type
_entity.pdbx_description
1 polymer ?
#
loop_
_entity_poly.entity_id
_entity_poly.type
_entity_poly.pdbx_seq_one_letter_code
_entity_poly.pdbx_strand_id
1 'polypeptide(L)'
;MRFGPTSFSSDTELTKPLTSFGPLVAKGNLYASEIKTNGPCSIGDNLEIDLSLKVNGPLVVKGSLTCHKEAAAKVNGPVNINNGIIGGKIKINGPLKARYVEVNNFKVNGPLTVEEDIIAEENIIIGVGRSSKGREGQSVSVGGVIAAPVIRITNYSSMFSAAKIIKKVIGLKDNFERVLILKDLKFKAEKLELEGIELENCDTTEVGEIIQIHSKK
;
A
#
# COMPACT_ATOMS: atom_id res chain seq x y z
N MET A 1 19.49 25.69 -2.13
CA MET A 1 18.57 24.98 -3.04
C MET A 1 19.41 24.39 -4.17
N ARG A 2 19.26 23.10 -4.48
CA ARG A 2 19.91 22.50 -5.66
C ARG A 2 18.90 22.45 -6.80
N PHE A 3 19.16 23.16 -7.89
CA PHE A 3 18.40 23.06 -9.13
C PHE A 3 19.03 21.96 -9.98
N GLY A 4 18.30 20.88 -10.23
CA GLY A 4 18.77 19.78 -11.10
C GLY A 4 18.78 18.40 -10.45
N PRO A 5 19.34 17.39 -11.14
CA PRO A 5 19.49 16.04 -10.61
C PRO A 5 20.39 16.03 -9.37
N THR A 6 20.05 15.20 -8.39
CA THR A 6 20.85 14.98 -7.19
C THR A 6 21.35 13.55 -7.19
N SER A 7 22.65 13.34 -7.00
CA SER A 7 23.20 11.99 -6.87
C SER A 7 24.16 11.84 -5.70
N PHE A 8 24.19 10.64 -5.14
CA PHE A 8 25.09 10.21 -4.08
C PHE A 8 25.75 8.90 -4.49
N SER A 9 27.09 8.84 -4.42
CA SER A 9 27.87 7.69 -4.89
C SER A 9 28.07 6.60 -3.83
N SER A 10 27.70 6.87 -2.59
CA SER A 10 27.88 6.01 -1.41
C SER A 10 26.74 6.24 -0.43
N ASP A 11 26.77 5.51 0.68
CA ASP A 11 25.92 5.77 1.85
C ASP A 11 25.98 7.25 2.24
N THR A 12 24.81 7.81 2.51
CA THR A 12 24.64 9.24 2.75
C THR A 12 23.64 9.48 3.87
N GLU A 13 24.03 10.32 4.81
CA GLU A 13 23.16 10.85 5.85
C GLU A 13 22.99 12.36 5.65
N LEU A 14 21.74 12.82 5.63
CA LEU A 14 21.38 14.21 5.41
C LEU A 14 20.83 14.82 6.69
N THR A 15 21.64 15.69 7.29
CA THR A 15 21.23 16.48 8.47
C THR A 15 20.26 17.61 8.14
N LYS A 16 20.04 17.91 6.85
CA LYS A 16 19.14 18.97 6.38
C LYS A 16 18.14 18.41 5.37
N PRO A 17 16.91 18.97 5.31
CA PRO A 17 15.93 18.59 4.31
C PRO A 17 16.47 18.64 2.88
N LEU A 18 16.23 17.58 2.12
CA LEU A 18 16.61 17.50 0.73
C LEU A 18 15.46 17.90 -0.18
N THR A 19 15.69 18.87 -1.05
CA THR A 19 14.79 19.14 -2.19
C THR A 19 15.55 18.93 -3.48
N SER A 20 15.04 18.04 -4.35
CA SER A 20 15.52 17.84 -5.72
C SER A 20 14.40 18.16 -6.72
N PHE A 21 14.72 18.91 -7.76
CA PHE A 21 13.77 19.20 -8.84
C PHE A 21 13.86 18.19 -9.99
N GLY A 22 14.93 17.39 -10.03
CA GLY A 22 15.16 16.36 -11.04
C GLY A 22 15.22 14.96 -10.42
N PRO A 23 15.83 13.99 -11.13
CA PRO A 23 16.08 12.67 -10.59
C PRO A 23 16.93 12.73 -9.32
N LEU A 24 16.56 11.94 -8.31
CA LEU A 24 17.36 11.66 -7.12
C LEU A 24 17.89 10.23 -7.20
N VAL A 25 19.22 10.07 -7.13
CA VAL A 25 19.86 8.75 -7.17
C VAL A 25 20.82 8.60 -6.01
N ALA A 26 20.64 7.61 -5.14
CA ALA A 26 21.64 7.21 -4.15
C ALA A 26 22.10 5.79 -4.48
N LYS A 27 23.41 5.56 -4.61
CA LYS A 27 23.94 4.22 -4.90
C LYS A 27 23.95 3.29 -3.68
N GLY A 28 24.01 3.85 -2.47
CA GLY A 28 23.99 3.11 -1.22
C GLY A 28 22.75 3.42 -0.39
N ASN A 29 22.90 3.36 0.93
CA ASN A 29 21.87 3.77 1.89
C ASN A 29 21.66 5.30 1.86
N LEU A 30 20.42 5.73 2.06
CA LEU A 30 20.09 7.14 2.22
C LEU A 30 19.25 7.36 3.47
N TYR A 31 19.81 8.13 4.41
CA TYR A 31 19.16 8.56 5.64
C TYR A 31 18.89 10.05 5.55
N ALA A 32 17.65 10.47 5.80
CA ALA A 32 17.30 11.89 5.77
C ALA A 32 16.08 12.18 6.64
N SER A 33 16.06 13.34 7.29
CA SER A 33 14.86 13.78 7.99
C SER A 33 13.70 14.05 7.02
N GLU A 34 13.99 14.73 5.91
CA GLU A 34 13.00 15.06 4.88
C GLU A 34 13.58 14.93 3.47
N ILE A 35 12.80 14.33 2.57
CA ILE A 35 13.09 14.30 1.14
C ILE A 35 11.88 14.75 0.35
N LYS A 36 12.09 15.72 -0.53
CA LYS A 36 11.14 16.14 -1.56
C LYS A 36 11.80 16.07 -2.92
N THR A 37 11.28 15.24 -3.81
CA THR A 37 11.71 15.19 -5.21
C THR A 37 10.54 15.39 -6.17
N ASN A 38 10.78 16.17 -7.21
CA ASN A 38 9.85 16.34 -8.32
C ASN A 38 10.12 15.39 -9.50
N GLY A 39 11.19 14.60 -9.42
CA GLY A 39 11.54 13.60 -10.42
C GLY A 39 11.52 12.17 -9.86
N PRO A 40 12.00 11.20 -10.64
CA PRO A 40 12.22 9.83 -10.18
C PRO A 40 13.20 9.79 -8.99
N CYS A 41 13.00 8.83 -8.09
CA CYS A 41 13.89 8.54 -6.98
C CYS A 41 14.38 7.09 -7.06
N SER A 42 15.68 6.86 -7.05
CA SER A 42 16.28 5.52 -7.06
C SER A 42 17.32 5.39 -5.95
N ILE A 43 17.10 4.43 -5.06
CA ILE A 43 17.98 4.13 -3.93
C ILE A 43 18.53 2.71 -4.10
N GLY A 44 19.86 2.59 -4.05
CA GLY A 44 20.59 1.37 -4.33
C GLY A 44 20.54 0.35 -3.20
N ASP A 45 20.32 0.79 -1.96
CA ASP A 45 20.10 -0.06 -0.79
C ASP A 45 18.85 0.40 -0.03
N ASN A 46 18.97 0.78 1.25
CA ASN A 46 17.85 1.17 2.11
C ASN A 46 17.60 2.68 2.08
N LEU A 47 16.32 3.07 2.25
CA LEU A 47 15.89 4.45 2.41
C LEU A 47 15.25 4.63 3.79
N GLU A 48 15.81 5.50 4.62
CA GLU A 48 15.31 5.80 5.96
C GLU A 48 14.91 7.27 6.10
N ILE A 49 13.72 7.51 6.64
CA ILE A 49 13.09 8.82 6.70
C ILE A 49 12.49 9.11 8.08
N ASP A 50 12.90 10.22 8.69
CA ASP A 50 12.43 10.59 10.04
C ASP A 50 11.09 11.32 10.04
N LEU A 51 10.86 12.23 9.09
CA LEU A 51 9.70 13.12 9.12
C LEU A 51 8.85 13.03 7.86
N SER A 52 9.43 13.24 6.67
CA SER A 52 8.61 13.22 5.45
C SER A 52 9.34 12.81 4.18
N LEU A 53 8.65 12.00 3.37
CA LEU A 53 9.08 11.63 2.03
C LEU A 53 8.01 12.06 1.03
N LYS A 54 8.38 12.87 0.04
CA LYS A 54 7.51 13.26 -1.06
C LYS A 54 8.20 13.05 -2.39
N VAL A 55 7.70 12.10 -3.17
CA VAL A 55 8.22 11.79 -4.51
C VAL A 55 7.12 12.04 -5.53
N ASN A 56 7.30 13.04 -6.41
CA ASN A 56 6.39 13.29 -7.53
C ASN A 56 6.87 12.57 -8.80
N GLY A 57 7.08 11.26 -8.70
CA GLY A 57 7.60 10.42 -9.77
C GLY A 57 7.71 8.96 -9.31
N PRO A 58 8.34 8.10 -10.11
CA PRO A 58 8.63 6.73 -9.70
C PRO A 58 9.59 6.69 -8.50
N LEU A 59 9.34 5.79 -7.55
CA LEU A 59 10.26 5.45 -6.46
C LEU A 59 10.74 4.00 -6.63
N VAL A 60 12.05 3.81 -6.66
CA VAL A 60 12.68 2.50 -6.67
C VAL A 60 13.64 2.41 -5.49
N VAL A 61 13.45 1.43 -4.62
CA VAL A 61 14.35 1.13 -3.50
C VAL A 61 14.73 -0.33 -3.59
N LYS A 62 16.01 -0.63 -3.77
CA LYS A 62 16.46 -2.03 -3.89
C LYS A 62 16.50 -2.77 -2.55
N GLY A 63 16.61 -2.05 -1.43
CA GLY A 63 16.47 -2.58 -0.08
C GLY A 63 15.06 -2.35 0.46
N SER A 64 15.00 -1.88 1.71
CA SER A 64 13.77 -1.54 2.42
C SER A 64 13.53 -0.02 2.45
N LEU A 65 12.27 0.38 2.56
CA LEU A 65 11.86 1.73 2.91
C LEU A 65 11.44 1.75 4.37
N THR A 66 12.18 2.46 5.21
CA THR A 66 11.86 2.67 6.62
C THR A 66 11.44 4.12 6.83
N CYS A 67 10.27 4.34 7.40
CA CYS A 67 9.79 5.63 7.82
C CYS A 67 9.55 5.57 9.33
N HIS A 68 9.95 6.58 10.09
CA HIS A 68 9.59 6.63 11.50
C HIS A 68 8.06 6.61 11.69
N LYS A 69 7.57 6.19 12.87
CA LYS A 69 6.12 6.02 13.15
C LYS A 69 5.30 7.27 12.89
N GLU A 70 5.87 8.45 13.13
CA GLU A 70 5.20 9.74 12.90
C GLU A 70 5.43 10.29 11.48
N ALA A 71 6.33 9.67 10.71
CA ALA A 71 6.70 10.12 9.39
C ALA A 71 5.59 9.88 8.37
N ALA A 72 5.52 10.77 7.38
CA ALA A 72 4.57 10.66 6.27
C ALA A 72 5.31 10.48 4.94
N ALA A 73 5.06 9.36 4.26
CA ALA A 73 5.54 9.11 2.90
C ALA A 73 4.42 9.24 1.88
N LYS A 74 4.63 10.06 0.85
CA LYS A 74 3.72 10.25 -0.26
C LYS A 74 4.46 10.08 -1.59
N VAL A 75 4.05 9.09 -2.38
CA VAL A 75 4.58 8.87 -3.72
C VAL A 75 3.47 9.04 -4.76
N ASN A 76 3.68 9.95 -5.71
CA ASN A 76 2.78 10.22 -6.83
C ASN A 76 3.34 9.57 -8.11
N GLY A 77 3.57 8.26 -8.06
CA GLY A 77 4.08 7.47 -9.17
C GLY A 77 4.17 6.00 -8.79
N PRO A 78 4.70 5.15 -9.70
CA PRO A 78 4.96 3.75 -9.40
C PRO A 78 5.99 3.59 -8.30
N VAL A 79 5.78 2.63 -7.40
CA VAL A 79 6.68 2.27 -6.32
C VAL A 79 7.12 0.82 -6.51
N ASN A 80 8.43 0.59 -6.52
CA ASN A 80 9.00 -0.75 -6.52
C ASN A 80 10.04 -0.84 -5.41
N ILE A 81 9.77 -1.70 -4.42
CA ILE A 81 10.62 -1.92 -3.26
C ILE A 81 10.90 -3.42 -3.20
N ASN A 82 12.16 -3.85 -3.27
CA ASN A 82 12.43 -5.29 -3.34
C ASN A 82 12.19 -6.01 -2.02
N ASN A 83 12.45 -5.33 -0.90
CA ASN A 83 12.15 -5.84 0.43
C ASN A 83 10.82 -5.25 0.91
N GLY A 84 10.80 -4.68 2.12
CA GLY A 84 9.57 -4.21 2.74
C GLY A 84 9.45 -2.70 2.87
N ILE A 85 8.24 -2.28 3.20
CA ILE A 85 7.93 -0.94 3.68
C ILE A 85 7.62 -1.06 5.17
N ILE A 86 8.37 -0.35 6.01
CA ILE A 86 8.13 -0.28 7.45
C ILE A 86 7.88 1.19 7.81
N GLY A 87 6.86 1.51 8.60
CA GLY A 87 6.81 2.83 9.24
C GLY A 87 5.47 3.47 9.52
N GLY A 88 5.45 4.80 9.51
CA GLY A 88 4.24 5.59 9.83
C GLY A 88 3.16 5.56 8.74
N LYS A 89 2.94 6.72 8.12
CA LYS A 89 1.81 6.94 7.20
C LYS A 89 2.28 6.88 5.75
N ILE A 90 1.87 5.84 5.02
CA ILE A 90 2.29 5.60 3.64
C ILE A 90 1.11 5.83 2.68
N LYS A 91 1.28 6.75 1.72
CA LYS A 91 0.32 7.02 0.65
C LYS A 91 0.95 6.90 -0.73
N ILE A 92 0.47 5.97 -1.53
CA ILE A 92 0.94 5.71 -2.88
C ILE A 92 -0.21 5.97 -3.87
N ASN A 93 0.01 6.86 -4.83
CA ASN A 93 -0.99 7.20 -5.85
C ASN A 93 -0.71 6.54 -7.21
N GLY A 94 0.16 5.55 -7.25
CA GLY A 94 0.46 4.72 -8.42
C GLY A 94 0.50 3.23 -8.07
N PRO A 95 1.01 2.39 -8.97
CA PRO A 95 1.23 0.97 -8.68
C PRO A 95 2.23 0.78 -7.54
N LEU A 96 2.00 -0.19 -6.65
CA LEU A 96 2.97 -0.65 -5.67
C LEU A 96 3.37 -2.11 -5.96
N LYS A 97 4.68 -2.36 -5.99
CA LYS A 97 5.28 -3.67 -5.80
C LYS A 97 6.18 -3.64 -4.56
N ALA A 98 5.93 -4.53 -3.60
CA ALA A 98 6.76 -4.73 -2.40
C ALA A 98 6.78 -6.22 -2.01
N ARG A 99 7.72 -6.63 -1.17
CA ARG A 99 7.71 -7.97 -0.56
C ARG A 99 6.76 -8.03 0.63
N TYR A 100 6.89 -7.13 1.60
CA TYR A 100 5.98 -7.01 2.75
C TYR A 100 5.73 -5.54 3.10
N VAL A 101 4.69 -5.27 3.89
CA VAL A 101 4.33 -3.93 4.36
C VAL A 101 3.93 -4.01 5.83
N GLU A 102 4.56 -3.21 6.69
CA GLU A 102 4.22 -3.09 8.12
C GLU A 102 4.18 -1.61 8.48
N VAL A 103 2.98 -1.03 8.59
CA VAL A 103 2.84 0.44 8.72
C VAL A 103 1.78 0.86 9.73
N ASN A 104 1.69 2.14 10.08
CA ASN A 104 0.57 2.61 10.90
C ASN A 104 -0.68 2.80 10.03
N ASN A 105 -0.55 3.55 8.93
CA ASN A 105 -1.64 3.80 7.99
C ASN A 105 -1.16 3.58 6.57
N PHE A 106 -1.82 2.65 5.88
CA PHE A 106 -1.51 2.33 4.50
C PHE A 106 -2.60 2.86 3.57
N LYS A 107 -2.21 3.58 2.52
CA LYS A 107 -3.12 3.96 1.43
C LYS A 107 -2.48 3.77 0.08
N VAL A 108 -3.11 2.99 -0.80
CA VAL A 108 -2.69 2.82 -2.18
C VAL A 108 -3.85 3.11 -3.13
N ASN A 109 -3.63 3.92 -4.15
CA ASN A 109 -4.62 4.26 -5.18
C ASN A 109 -4.14 3.78 -6.56
N GLY A 110 -3.84 2.49 -6.66
CA GLY A 110 -3.30 1.88 -7.86
C GLY A 110 -3.17 0.36 -7.71
N PRO A 111 -2.71 -0.35 -8.75
CA PRO A 111 -2.43 -1.77 -8.66
C PRO A 111 -1.49 -2.07 -7.49
N LEU A 112 -1.83 -3.07 -6.69
CA LEU A 112 -1.09 -3.48 -5.50
C LEU A 112 -0.58 -4.91 -5.69
N THR A 113 0.72 -5.12 -5.56
CA THR A 113 1.35 -6.45 -5.53
C THR A 113 2.27 -6.52 -4.33
N VAL A 114 1.90 -7.34 -3.34
CA VAL A 114 2.73 -7.64 -2.17
C VAL A 114 2.94 -9.15 -2.12
N GLU A 115 4.18 -9.60 -1.97
CA GLU A 115 4.51 -11.03 -2.06
C GLU A 115 4.19 -11.79 -0.76
N GLU A 116 4.29 -11.12 0.38
CA GLU A 116 4.05 -11.64 1.73
C GLU A 116 2.91 -10.83 2.39
N ASP A 117 3.12 -10.35 3.62
CA ASP A 117 2.07 -9.76 4.45
C ASP A 117 1.94 -8.23 4.27
N ILE A 118 0.73 -7.74 4.53
CA ILE A 118 0.42 -6.32 4.75
C ILE A 118 -0.19 -6.17 6.13
N ILE A 119 0.56 -5.60 7.06
CA ILE A 119 0.13 -5.35 8.42
C ILE A 119 0.01 -3.83 8.60
N ALA A 120 -1.11 -3.36 9.15
CA ALA A 120 -1.22 -1.98 9.60
C ALA A 120 -1.77 -1.85 11.03
N GLU A 121 -1.17 -0.95 11.82
CA GLU A 121 -1.62 -0.70 13.20
C GLU A 121 -2.99 -0.02 13.26
N GLU A 122 -3.32 0.86 12.30
CA GLU A 122 -4.59 1.62 12.32
C GLU A 122 -5.50 1.27 11.15
N ASN A 123 -5.07 1.57 9.91
CA ASN A 123 -5.94 1.43 8.76
C ASN A 123 -5.22 1.08 7.46
N ILE A 124 -5.90 0.32 6.61
CA ILE A 124 -5.52 0.05 5.22
C ILE A 124 -6.61 0.60 4.30
N ILE A 125 -6.23 1.42 3.31
CA ILE A 125 -7.13 1.97 2.31
C ILE A 125 -6.62 1.57 0.92
N ILE A 126 -7.37 0.71 0.24
CA ILE A 126 -7.05 0.27 -1.12
C ILE A 126 -8.06 0.91 -2.08
N GLY A 127 -7.59 1.89 -2.83
CA GLY A 127 -8.32 2.52 -3.92
C GLY A 127 -8.11 1.73 -5.20
N VAL A 128 -9.17 1.12 -5.72
CA VAL A 128 -9.20 0.37 -6.98
C VAL A 128 -9.90 1.16 -8.08
N GLY A 129 -9.30 2.30 -8.41
CA GLY A 129 -9.85 3.27 -9.36
C GLY A 129 -10.09 2.72 -10.77
N ARG A 130 -10.94 3.43 -11.52
CA ARG A 130 -11.18 3.18 -12.95
C ARG A 130 -9.91 3.51 -13.75
N SER A 131 -9.36 2.54 -14.46
CA SER A 131 -8.40 2.83 -15.53
C SER A 131 -9.09 3.75 -16.53
N SER A 132 -8.58 4.95 -16.74
CA SER A 132 -9.17 6.00 -17.58
C SER A 132 -9.28 5.63 -19.07
N LYS A 133 -8.95 4.39 -19.46
CA LYS A 133 -8.97 3.89 -20.84
C LYS A 133 -9.52 2.46 -20.97
N GLY A 134 -10.49 2.04 -20.15
CA GLY A 134 -11.18 0.76 -20.35
C GLY A 134 -10.30 -0.49 -20.24
N ARG A 135 -9.08 -0.37 -19.70
CA ARG A 135 -8.22 -1.52 -19.41
C ARG A 135 -8.65 -2.17 -18.11
N GLU A 136 -8.66 -3.49 -18.11
CA GLU A 136 -9.03 -4.35 -16.99
C GLU A 136 -8.44 -3.87 -15.67
N GLY A 137 -9.27 -4.00 -14.64
CA GLY A 137 -9.19 -3.26 -13.39
C GLY A 137 -7.86 -3.36 -12.65
N GLN A 138 -7.62 -2.35 -11.82
CA GLN A 138 -6.53 -2.36 -10.85
C GLN A 138 -6.54 -3.69 -10.10
N SER A 139 -5.43 -4.42 -10.19
CA SER A 139 -5.27 -5.72 -9.55
C SER A 139 -4.68 -5.53 -8.16
N VAL A 140 -5.26 -6.21 -7.19
CA VAL A 140 -4.66 -6.43 -5.88
C VAL A 140 -4.21 -7.89 -5.83
N SER A 141 -2.94 -8.11 -5.52
CA SER A 141 -2.34 -9.43 -5.30
C SER A 141 -1.52 -9.35 -4.03
N VAL A 142 -1.89 -10.14 -3.03
CA VAL A 142 -1.15 -10.28 -1.78
C VAL A 142 -0.92 -11.77 -1.56
N GLY A 143 0.34 -12.18 -1.40
CA GLY A 143 0.67 -13.60 -1.21
C GLY A 143 0.49 -14.07 0.22
N GLY A 144 0.58 -13.16 1.20
CA GLY A 144 0.35 -13.41 2.62
C GLY A 144 -0.95 -12.82 3.15
N VAL A 145 -0.92 -12.41 4.42
CA VAL A 145 -2.07 -11.90 5.19
C VAL A 145 -2.19 -10.39 5.06
N ILE A 146 -3.42 -9.88 4.95
CA ILE A 146 -3.72 -8.47 5.17
C ILE A 146 -4.38 -8.31 6.55
N ALA A 147 -3.72 -7.58 7.47
CA ALA A 147 -4.19 -7.38 8.84
C ALA A 147 -4.17 -5.88 9.20
N ALA A 148 -5.29 -5.35 9.63
CA ALA A 148 -5.40 -4.02 10.24
C ALA A 148 -6.72 -3.93 11.02
N PRO A 149 -6.85 -3.04 12.03
CA PRO A 149 -8.14 -2.84 12.70
C PRO A 149 -9.24 -2.44 11.71
N VAL A 150 -8.91 -1.57 10.75
CA VAL A 150 -9.85 -1.11 9.71
C VAL A 150 -9.26 -1.29 8.31
N ILE A 151 -9.96 -2.04 7.46
CA ILE A 151 -9.64 -2.16 6.04
C ILE A 151 -10.76 -1.52 5.22
N ARG A 152 -10.38 -0.61 4.32
CA ARG A 152 -11.25 0.15 3.43
C ARG A 152 -10.92 -0.11 1.98
N ILE A 153 -11.89 -0.58 1.21
CA ILE A 153 -11.76 -0.67 -0.25
C ILE A 153 -12.64 0.42 -0.88
N THR A 154 -12.03 1.27 -1.70
CA THR A 154 -12.68 2.45 -2.29
C THR A 154 -12.53 2.49 -3.81
N ASN A 155 -13.34 3.30 -4.48
CA ASN A 155 -13.22 3.63 -5.90
C ASN A 155 -13.43 2.45 -6.88
N TYR A 156 -14.09 1.38 -6.48
CA TYR A 156 -14.35 0.22 -7.33
C TYR A 156 -15.43 0.51 -8.40
N SER A 157 -15.26 -0.09 -9.59
CA SER A 157 -16.19 0.13 -10.71
C SER A 157 -17.51 -0.62 -10.59
N SER A 158 -17.54 -1.71 -9.83
CA SER A 158 -18.72 -2.55 -9.59
C SER A 158 -18.54 -3.42 -8.34
N MET A 159 -19.64 -3.88 -7.73
CA MET A 159 -19.60 -4.85 -6.62
C MET A 159 -18.83 -6.13 -6.99
N PHE A 160 -18.86 -6.57 -8.25
CA PHE A 160 -18.08 -7.73 -8.72
C PHE A 160 -16.57 -7.48 -8.67
N SER A 161 -16.12 -6.27 -9.02
CA SER A 161 -14.71 -5.89 -8.87
C SER A 161 -14.30 -5.88 -7.40
N ALA A 162 -15.14 -5.31 -6.53
CA ALA A 162 -14.93 -5.35 -5.08
C ALA A 162 -14.88 -6.79 -4.56
N ALA A 163 -15.83 -7.65 -4.93
CA ALA A 163 -15.88 -9.05 -4.55
C ALA A 163 -14.67 -9.85 -5.06
N LYS A 164 -14.16 -9.58 -6.27
CA LYS A 164 -12.93 -10.22 -6.80
C LYS A 164 -11.68 -9.79 -6.03
N ILE A 165 -11.64 -8.54 -5.58
CA ILE A 165 -10.56 -8.02 -4.74
C ILE A 165 -10.67 -8.62 -3.34
N ILE A 166 -11.84 -8.63 -2.73
CA ILE A 166 -12.14 -9.34 -1.48
C ILE A 166 -11.72 -10.81 -1.62
N LYS A 167 -12.07 -11.49 -2.72
CA LYS A 167 -11.65 -12.88 -2.98
C LYS A 167 -10.13 -13.05 -2.99
N LYS A 168 -9.38 -12.10 -3.58
CA LYS A 168 -7.91 -12.13 -3.66
C LYS A 168 -7.21 -11.65 -2.38
N VAL A 169 -7.81 -10.69 -1.69
CA VAL A 169 -7.36 -10.12 -0.41
C VAL A 169 -7.60 -11.12 0.72
N ILE A 170 -8.66 -11.92 0.62
CA ILE A 170 -9.11 -12.85 1.66
C ILE A 170 -8.88 -14.33 1.23
N GLY A 171 -8.23 -14.62 0.09
CA GLY A 171 -7.75 -15.97 -0.24
C GLY A 171 -8.80 -17.06 -0.50
N LEU A 172 -9.98 -16.73 -1.04
CA LEU A 172 -11.07 -17.70 -1.25
C LEU A 172 -10.87 -18.59 -2.50
N LYS A 173 -10.93 -19.92 -2.35
CA LYS A 173 -10.93 -20.91 -3.45
C LYS A 173 -12.29 -21.03 -4.15
N ASP A 174 -12.26 -21.43 -5.42
CA ASP A 174 -13.38 -21.38 -6.38
C ASP A 174 -14.61 -22.22 -6.00
N ASN A 175 -15.76 -21.55 -5.89
CA ASN A 175 -17.11 -21.99 -6.33
C ASN A 175 -18.15 -20.98 -5.82
N PHE A 176 -18.76 -20.10 -6.66
CA PHE A 176 -20.00 -19.42 -6.27
C PHE A 176 -20.88 -18.94 -7.43
N GLU A 177 -22.14 -19.38 -7.39
CA GLU A 177 -23.31 -18.62 -7.82
C GLU A 177 -24.00 -17.99 -6.58
N ARG A 178 -24.25 -16.69 -6.69
CA ARG A 178 -25.30 -15.88 -6.01
C ARG A 178 -25.42 -15.78 -4.48
N VAL A 179 -24.59 -16.43 -3.66
CA VAL A 179 -24.60 -16.21 -2.19
C VAL A 179 -23.17 -16.10 -1.67
N LEU A 180 -22.85 -15.06 -0.89
CA LEU A 180 -21.54 -14.89 -0.27
C LEU A 180 -21.46 -15.84 0.93
N ILE A 181 -21.03 -17.09 0.72
CA ILE A 181 -20.75 -18.04 1.82
C ILE A 181 -19.24 -18.06 2.02
N LEU A 182 -18.80 -17.59 3.18
CA LEU A 182 -17.40 -17.62 3.59
C LEU A 182 -17.11 -18.98 4.20
N LYS A 183 -16.32 -19.80 3.51
CA LYS A 183 -15.71 -21.01 4.06
C LYS A 183 -14.20 -20.91 3.89
N ASP A 184 -13.47 -21.30 4.94
CA ASP A 184 -12.00 -21.38 5.04
C ASP A 184 -11.26 -20.05 4.93
N LEU A 185 -11.55 -19.12 5.86
CA LEU A 185 -10.82 -17.86 5.99
C LEU A 185 -9.91 -17.87 7.22
N LYS A 186 -8.75 -17.21 7.09
CA LYS A 186 -7.89 -16.79 8.21
C LYS A 186 -7.64 -15.30 8.09
N PHE A 187 -8.56 -14.50 8.61
CA PHE A 187 -8.48 -13.05 8.62
C PHE A 187 -8.68 -12.53 10.05
N LYS A 188 -7.98 -11.46 10.41
CA LYS A 188 -8.11 -10.80 11.71
C LYS A 188 -8.20 -9.29 11.49
N ALA A 189 -9.43 -8.78 11.39
CA ALA A 189 -9.70 -7.34 11.52
C ALA A 189 -10.95 -7.12 12.35
N GLU A 190 -10.96 -6.01 13.07
CA GLU A 190 -12.09 -5.62 13.92
C GLU A 190 -13.24 -5.07 13.06
N LYS A 191 -12.93 -4.36 11.95
CA LYS A 191 -13.93 -3.78 11.05
C LYS A 191 -13.50 -3.83 9.57
N LEU A 192 -14.41 -4.25 8.69
CA LEU A 192 -14.23 -4.19 7.23
C LEU A 192 -15.26 -3.23 6.62
N GLU A 193 -14.79 -2.16 5.98
CA GLU A 193 -15.63 -1.17 5.33
C GLU A 193 -15.43 -1.21 3.82
N LEU A 194 -16.49 -1.55 3.10
CA LEU A 194 -16.58 -1.31 1.67
C LEU A 194 -17.33 0.01 1.49
N GLU A 195 -16.90 0.86 0.57
CA GLU A 195 -17.62 2.11 0.29
C GLU A 195 -19.10 1.77 -0.05
N GLY A 196 -20.04 2.00 0.88
CA GLY A 196 -21.46 1.63 0.77
C GLY A 196 -21.92 0.34 1.49
N ILE A 197 -21.03 -0.46 2.09
CA ILE A 197 -21.36 -1.66 2.90
C ILE A 197 -20.42 -1.73 4.11
N GLU A 198 -20.96 -1.67 5.32
CA GLU A 198 -20.22 -1.90 6.56
C GLU A 198 -20.39 -3.36 7.00
N LEU A 199 -19.29 -4.05 7.31
CA LEU A 199 -19.30 -5.36 7.95
C LEU A 199 -18.66 -5.22 9.34
N GLU A 200 -19.41 -5.59 10.38
CA GLU A 200 -18.98 -5.59 11.78
C GLU A 200 -18.75 -7.02 12.28
N ASN A 201 -17.82 -7.23 13.22
CA ASN A 201 -17.51 -8.51 13.87
C ASN A 201 -17.05 -9.65 12.92
N CYS A 202 -16.03 -9.41 12.10
CA CYS A 202 -15.43 -10.45 11.26
C CYS A 202 -14.34 -11.23 12.02
N ASP A 203 -14.73 -12.02 13.02
CA ASP A 203 -13.83 -12.97 13.68
C ASP A 203 -13.98 -14.34 13.01
N THR A 204 -12.96 -14.79 12.27
CA THR A 204 -12.98 -16.10 11.59
C THR A 204 -11.95 -17.03 12.20
N THR A 205 -12.07 -17.27 13.49
CA THR A 205 -11.46 -18.42 14.16
C THR A 205 -12.51 -19.52 14.29
N GLU A 206 -12.62 -20.29 13.20
CA GLU A 206 -13.45 -21.49 13.06
C GLU A 206 -14.99 -21.28 13.06
N VAL A 207 -15.65 -22.07 12.21
CA VAL A 207 -17.11 -22.22 12.04
C VAL A 207 -17.80 -21.22 11.10
N GLY A 208 -18.60 -21.78 10.18
CA GLY A 208 -19.29 -21.06 9.12
C GLY A 208 -20.47 -20.24 9.61
N GLU A 209 -20.25 -18.94 9.79
CA GLU A 209 -21.32 -17.97 9.95
C GLU A 209 -21.60 -17.20 8.66
N ILE A 210 -22.90 -17.06 8.37
CA ILE A 210 -23.44 -16.33 7.24
C ILE A 210 -23.37 -14.84 7.55
N ILE A 211 -22.48 -14.09 6.89
CA ILE A 211 -22.45 -12.64 7.01
C ILE A 211 -23.61 -12.04 6.21
N GLN A 212 -24.63 -11.52 6.90
CA GLN A 212 -25.71 -10.75 6.29
C GLN A 212 -25.25 -9.34 5.94
N ILE A 213 -25.10 -9.09 4.64
CA ILE A 213 -24.81 -7.77 4.10
C ILE A 213 -26.06 -6.89 4.18
N HIS A 214 -26.05 -5.87 5.03
CA HIS A 214 -27.10 -4.85 5.06
C HIS A 214 -26.69 -3.65 4.20
N SER A 215 -27.35 -3.48 3.05
CA SER A 215 -27.24 -2.26 2.24
C SER A 215 -28.06 -1.16 2.92
N LYS A 216 -27.43 -0.09 3.42
CA LYS A 216 -28.15 1.16 3.71
C LYS A 216 -28.52 1.79 2.36
N LYS A 217 -29.83 1.91 2.10
CA LYS A 217 -30.38 2.64 0.95
C LYS A 217 -30.25 4.14 1.18
#